data_AF-A0A813LYK5-F1
#
_entry.id   AF-A0A813LYK5-F1
#
_cell.length_a   1.000
_cell.length_b   1.000
_cell.length_c   1.000
_cell.angle_alpha   90.00
_cell.angle_beta   90.00
_cell.angle_gamma   90.00
#
_symmetry.space_group_name_H-M   'P 1'
#
loop_
_entity.id
_entity.type
_entity.pdbx_description
1 polymer ?
#
loop_
_entity_poly.entity_id
_entity_poly.type
_entity_poly.pdbx_seq_one_letter_code
_entity_poly.pdbx_strand_id
1 'polypeptide(L)'
;ELVKVHQQFGSGEPAAAAVEASADAAVEAAAPHLLASTEQSSQTGEMLKLEVYRNGEATELHACEVGGELTIIPLGAEMLKDLDQQDPWTELFSRVGVSPGPPRRLVVSSLLGRREVNLQPSGTAVILGIYRWDQRRFFLSGLDLASQLLLDLVAKEDTISAELGAQIDACSGDSALFDVLAASLSLEADGTQLTLSGA
;
A
#
# COMPACT_ATOMS: atom_id res chain seq x y z
N GLU A 1 -7.14 -18.55 67.32
CA GLU A 1 -6.53 -19.72 67.96
C GLU A 1 -6.04 -20.67 66.87
N LEU A 2 -5.00 -21.47 67.13
CA LEU A 2 -4.21 -22.32 66.19
C LEU A 2 -3.06 -21.56 65.48
N VAL A 3 -1.86 -21.45 66.07
CA VAL A 3 -0.78 -22.42 66.39
C VAL A 3 0.42 -22.10 65.50
N LYS A 4 1.43 -21.48 66.13
CA LYS A 4 2.80 -21.32 65.64
C LYS A 4 3.51 -22.67 65.72
N VAL A 5 4.23 -23.04 64.68
CA VAL A 5 5.35 -24.00 64.78
C VAL A 5 6.58 -23.34 64.18
N HIS A 6 7.50 -22.95 65.05
CA HIS A 6 8.91 -22.77 64.72
C HIS A 6 9.56 -24.14 64.64
N GLN A 7 10.33 -24.42 63.59
CA GLN A 7 11.53 -25.24 63.71
C GLN A 7 12.66 -24.65 62.88
N GLN A 8 13.84 -24.80 63.46
CA GLN A 8 15.07 -24.06 63.25
C GLN A 8 16.12 -24.95 62.58
N PHE A 9 16.99 -24.28 61.80
CA PHE A 9 18.40 -24.56 61.50
C PHE A 9 18.83 -25.92 60.92
N GLY A 10 19.38 -25.82 59.69
CA GLY A 10 20.43 -26.68 59.16
C GLY A 10 21.39 -25.84 58.32
N SER A 11 22.51 -25.44 58.93
CA SER A 11 23.64 -24.73 58.34
C SER A 11 24.43 -25.61 57.36
N GLY A 12 24.75 -25.08 56.18
CA GLY A 12 25.70 -25.68 55.24
C GLY A 12 25.89 -24.84 53.98
N GLU A 13 26.89 -23.97 53.96
CA GLU A 13 27.51 -23.37 52.76
C GLU A 13 28.96 -23.90 52.67
N PRO A 14 29.68 -23.74 51.54
CA PRO A 14 29.24 -23.57 50.14
C PRO A 14 29.99 -24.53 49.18
N ALA A 15 29.43 -24.83 48.01
CA ALA A 15 30.20 -25.41 46.91
C ALA A 15 29.89 -24.64 45.62
N ALA A 16 30.91 -23.94 45.15
CA ALA A 16 30.92 -23.18 43.92
C ALA A 16 30.57 -24.09 42.72
N ALA A 17 29.40 -23.85 42.14
CA ALA A 17 29.12 -24.22 40.76
C ALA A 17 28.79 -22.92 40.03
N ALA A 18 29.72 -22.50 39.16
CA ALA A 18 29.47 -21.48 38.17
C ALA A 18 28.33 -21.96 37.27
N VAL A 19 27.12 -21.49 37.56
CA VAL A 19 26.02 -21.54 36.60
C VAL A 19 26.15 -20.26 35.80
N GLU A 20 26.67 -20.40 34.59
CA GLU A 20 26.52 -19.37 33.56
C GLU A 20 25.04 -19.07 33.45
N ALA A 21 24.66 -17.89 33.94
CA ALA A 21 23.36 -17.31 33.68
C ALA A 21 23.33 -17.01 32.18
N SER A 22 22.86 -17.97 31.38
CA SER A 22 22.29 -17.64 30.08
C SER A 22 21.08 -16.77 30.37
N ALA A 23 21.28 -15.45 30.28
CA ALA A 23 20.21 -14.49 30.13
C ALA A 23 19.55 -14.76 28.78
N ASP A 24 18.75 -15.81 28.73
CA ASP A 24 17.76 -16.04 27.71
C ASP A 24 16.63 -15.03 28.01
N ALA A 25 16.91 -13.77 27.65
CA ALA A 25 15.91 -12.75 27.57
C ALA A 25 15.00 -13.15 26.41
N ALA A 26 14.02 -14.01 26.71
CA ALA A 26 12.83 -14.13 25.91
C ALA A 26 12.22 -12.72 25.85
N VAL A 27 12.56 -11.98 24.79
CA VAL A 27 11.86 -10.77 24.41
C VAL A 27 10.44 -11.24 24.13
N GLU A 28 9.57 -11.10 25.12
CA GLU A 28 8.14 -11.30 24.98
C GLU A 28 7.71 -10.35 23.88
N ALA A 29 7.53 -10.90 22.67
CA ALA A 29 7.22 -10.12 21.49
C ALA A 29 5.89 -9.41 21.79
N ALA A 30 5.98 -8.11 22.05
CA ALA A 30 4.83 -7.29 22.36
C ALA A 30 3.78 -7.48 21.26
N ALA A 31 2.53 -7.69 21.66
CA ALA A 31 1.45 -7.93 20.70
C ALA A 31 1.40 -6.76 19.68
N PRO A 32 1.15 -7.04 18.39
CA PRO A 32 1.03 -6.00 17.37
C PRO A 32 0.02 -4.92 17.77
N HIS A 33 0.40 -3.66 17.63
CA HIS A 33 -0.44 -2.52 17.99
C HIS A 33 -1.18 -1.99 16.76
N LEU A 34 -2.51 -2.06 16.77
CA LEU A 34 -3.36 -1.52 15.69
C LEU A 34 -3.30 0.02 15.67
N LEU A 35 -2.90 0.58 14.53
CA LEU A 35 -2.80 2.03 14.30
C LEU A 35 -4.05 2.59 13.61
N ALA A 36 -4.60 1.88 12.63
CA ALA A 36 -5.74 2.32 11.84
C ALA A 36 -6.49 1.12 11.25
N SER A 37 -7.78 1.28 10.97
CA SER A 37 -8.60 0.26 10.33
C SER A 37 -9.71 0.89 9.49
N THR A 38 -10.04 0.26 8.37
CA THR A 38 -11.18 0.62 7.53
C THR A 38 -11.73 -0.59 6.78
N GLU A 39 -12.98 -0.48 6.34
CA GLU A 39 -13.59 -1.36 5.33
C GLU A 39 -14.07 -0.50 4.17
N GLN A 40 -13.58 -0.78 2.96
CA GLN A 40 -13.90 0.04 1.79
C GLN A 40 -13.85 -0.76 0.49
N SER A 41 -14.55 -0.25 -0.53
CA SER A 41 -14.33 -0.68 -1.90
C SER A 41 -12.99 -0.14 -2.42
N SER A 42 -12.12 -1.02 -2.90
CA SER A 42 -10.89 -0.64 -3.59
C SER A 42 -11.22 0.04 -4.92
N GLN A 43 -10.26 0.80 -5.44
CA GLN A 43 -10.34 1.34 -6.80
C GLN A 43 -10.43 0.23 -7.86
N THR A 44 -9.97 -0.99 -7.55
CA THR A 44 -10.09 -2.14 -8.44
C THR A 44 -11.47 -2.83 -8.36
N GLY A 45 -12.32 -2.47 -7.40
CA GLY A 45 -13.74 -2.85 -7.29
C GLY A 45 -14.07 -3.85 -6.18
N GLU A 46 -13.06 -4.38 -5.49
CA GLU A 46 -13.23 -5.36 -4.41
C GLU A 46 -13.55 -4.70 -3.07
N MET A 47 -14.35 -5.38 -2.23
CA MET A 47 -14.54 -4.96 -0.84
C MET A 47 -13.38 -5.46 0.01
N LEU A 48 -12.61 -4.54 0.59
CA LEU A 48 -11.42 -4.82 1.38
C LEU A 48 -11.60 -4.40 2.83
N LYS A 49 -11.17 -5.25 3.75
CA LYS A 49 -10.86 -4.89 5.13
C LYS A 49 -9.36 -4.62 5.24
N LEU A 50 -9.01 -3.42 5.71
CA LEU A 50 -7.65 -2.94 5.80
C LEU A 50 -7.35 -2.53 7.23
N GLU A 51 -6.19 -2.95 7.74
CA GLU A 51 -5.72 -2.65 9.09
C GLU A 51 -4.22 -2.35 9.04
N VAL A 52 -3.77 -1.32 9.73
CA VAL A 52 -2.33 -1.01 9.85
C VAL A 52 -1.89 -1.37 11.26
N TYR A 53 -0.86 -2.18 11.36
CA TYR A 53 -0.25 -2.58 12.63
C TYR A 53 1.17 -2.05 12.76
N ARG A 54 1.57 -1.79 14.00
CA ARG A 54 2.96 -1.64 14.40
C ARG A 54 3.41 -2.89 15.16
N ASN A 55 4.42 -3.57 14.63
CA ASN A 55 5.02 -4.77 15.20
C ASN A 55 6.50 -4.48 15.51
N GLY A 56 6.78 -4.05 16.74
CA GLY A 56 8.09 -3.49 17.09
C GLY A 56 8.36 -2.20 16.29
N GLU A 57 9.43 -2.21 15.49
CA GLU A 57 9.80 -1.10 14.59
C GLU A 57 9.15 -1.21 13.20
N ALA A 58 8.61 -2.38 12.85
CA ALA A 58 7.96 -2.59 11.57
C ALA A 58 6.54 -2.05 11.57
N THR A 59 6.13 -1.46 10.44
CA THR A 59 4.74 -1.13 10.15
C THR A 59 4.25 -2.04 9.04
N GLU A 60 3.09 -2.65 9.22
CA GLU A 60 2.52 -3.62 8.31
C GLU A 60 1.09 -3.24 7.95
N LEU A 61 0.71 -3.41 6.69
CA LEU A 61 -0.67 -3.37 6.22
C LEU A 61 -1.20 -4.80 6.16
N HIS A 62 -2.24 -5.05 6.94
CA HIS A 62 -3.01 -6.28 6.98
C HIS A 62 -4.25 -6.04 6.12
N ALA A 63 -4.34 -6.74 4.99
CA ALA A 63 -5.39 -6.54 4.01
C ALA A 63 -6.09 -7.86 3.71
N CYS A 64 -7.41 -7.85 3.65
CA CYS A 64 -8.23 -9.03 3.39
C CYS A 64 -9.42 -8.65 2.50
N GLU A 65 -9.63 -9.39 1.41
CA GLU A 65 -10.90 -9.36 0.68
C GLU A 65 -11.98 -10.01 1.55
N VAL A 66 -13.23 -9.53 1.53
CA VAL A 66 -14.29 -10.11 2.37
C VAL A 66 -14.46 -11.62 2.06
N GLY A 67 -14.11 -12.47 3.02
CA GLY A 67 -14.12 -13.94 2.89
C GLY A 67 -12.86 -14.54 2.26
N GLY A 68 -11.84 -13.74 1.99
CA GLY A 68 -10.53 -14.15 1.47
C GLY A 68 -9.49 -14.44 2.55
N GLU A 69 -8.27 -14.70 2.10
CA GLU A 69 -7.11 -14.90 2.99
C GLU A 69 -6.47 -13.56 3.38
N LEU A 70 -5.94 -13.51 4.60
CA LEU A 70 -5.20 -12.36 5.09
C LEU A 70 -3.86 -12.22 4.34
N THR A 71 -3.63 -11.06 3.73
CA THR A 71 -2.35 -10.68 3.16
C THR A 71 -1.68 -9.65 4.06
N ILE A 72 -0.43 -9.91 4.46
CA ILE A 72 0.39 -8.98 5.24
C ILE A 72 1.42 -8.34 4.30
N ILE A 73 1.38 -7.02 4.19
CA ILE A 73 2.25 -6.22 3.32
C ILE A 73 3.15 -5.35 4.21
N PRO A 74 4.47 -5.56 4.23
CA PRO A 74 5.38 -4.70 4.98
C PRO A 74 5.43 -3.31 4.35
N LEU A 75 5.28 -2.28 5.18
CA LEU A 75 5.34 -0.88 4.76
C LEU A 75 6.74 -0.35 5.01
N GLY A 76 7.52 -0.22 3.93
CA GLY A 76 8.87 0.33 3.99
C GLY A 76 8.91 1.81 4.39
N ALA A 77 10.01 2.25 4.98
CA ALA A 77 10.18 3.64 5.41
C ALA A 77 10.02 4.66 4.25
N GLU A 78 10.47 4.30 3.04
CA GLU A 78 10.31 5.17 1.87
C GLU A 78 8.83 5.34 1.49
N MET A 79 8.05 4.24 1.48
CA MET A 79 6.62 4.32 1.23
C MET A 79 5.91 5.20 2.27
N LEU A 80 6.27 5.07 3.55
CA LEU A 80 5.67 5.88 4.62
C LEU A 80 6.01 7.37 4.52
N LYS A 81 7.18 7.72 3.96
CA LYS A 81 7.57 9.12 3.70
C LYS A 81 6.80 9.72 2.51
N ASP A 82 6.46 8.89 1.53
CA ASP A 82 5.71 9.28 0.33
C ASP A 82 4.19 9.38 0.56
N LEU A 83 3.72 9.04 1.76
CA LEU A 83 2.34 9.28 2.18
C LEU A 83 2.18 10.70 2.70
N ASP A 84 0.95 11.22 2.61
CA ASP A 84 0.49 12.46 3.18
C ASP A 84 0.72 12.40 4.69
N GLN A 85 1.58 13.27 5.19
CA GLN A 85 1.97 13.29 6.59
C GLN A 85 0.80 13.76 7.49
N GLN A 86 -0.25 14.36 6.94
CA GLN A 86 -1.45 14.76 7.68
C GLN A 86 -2.44 13.60 7.84
N ASP A 87 -2.62 12.78 6.80
CA ASP A 87 -3.50 11.61 6.83
C ASP A 87 -2.92 10.41 6.05
N PRO A 88 -1.85 9.78 6.58
CA PRO A 88 -1.10 8.78 5.83
C PRO A 88 -1.91 7.50 5.63
N TRP A 89 -2.82 7.19 6.54
CA TRP A 89 -3.57 5.93 6.49
C TRP A 89 -4.71 5.98 5.49
N THR A 90 -5.45 7.09 5.41
CA THR A 90 -6.47 7.26 4.37
C THR A 90 -5.84 7.21 2.98
N GLU A 91 -4.69 7.86 2.79
CA GLU A 91 -3.98 7.77 1.50
C GLU A 91 -3.42 6.37 1.23
N LEU A 92 -2.84 5.71 2.23
CA LEU A 92 -2.39 4.32 2.06
C LEU A 92 -3.54 3.43 1.62
N PHE A 93 -4.69 3.53 2.30
CA PHE A 93 -5.86 2.73 2.00
C PHE A 93 -6.40 3.00 0.59
N SER A 94 -6.43 4.25 0.14
CA SER A 94 -6.87 4.59 -1.23
C SER A 94 -5.95 4.02 -2.32
N ARG A 95 -4.68 3.76 -1.99
CA ARG A 95 -3.69 3.14 -2.89
C ARG A 95 -3.78 1.61 -2.96
N VAL A 96 -4.54 0.94 -2.10
CA VAL A 96 -4.67 -0.53 -2.10
C VAL A 96 -5.61 -1.00 -3.20
N GLY A 97 -5.16 -2.00 -3.95
CA GLY A 97 -5.95 -2.68 -4.97
C GLY A 97 -5.62 -4.16 -5.07
N VAL A 98 -6.20 -4.82 -6.06
CA VAL A 98 -5.96 -6.24 -6.32
C VAL A 98 -5.31 -6.44 -7.69
N SER A 99 -4.21 -7.20 -7.69
CA SER A 99 -3.60 -7.76 -8.91
C SER A 99 -4.27 -9.12 -9.20
N PRO A 100 -4.77 -9.35 -10.42
CA PRO A 100 -5.54 -10.56 -10.75
C PRO A 100 -4.68 -11.82 -10.82
N GLY A 101 -3.36 -11.70 -10.97
CA GLY A 101 -2.44 -12.84 -10.93
C GLY A 101 -2.35 -13.66 -12.22
N PRO A 102 -1.76 -14.87 -12.16
CA PRO A 102 -1.60 -15.74 -10.96
C PRO A 102 -0.28 -15.56 -10.16
N PRO A 103 -0.31 -15.60 -8.80
CA PRO A 103 -1.49 -15.67 -7.93
C PRO A 103 -2.16 -14.31 -7.76
N ARG A 104 -3.49 -14.31 -7.57
CA ARG A 104 -4.26 -13.12 -7.19
C ARG A 104 -3.74 -12.62 -5.85
N ARG A 105 -3.44 -11.33 -5.75
CA ARG A 105 -2.79 -10.74 -4.56
C ARG A 105 -3.21 -9.30 -4.32
N LEU A 106 -3.29 -8.93 -3.05
CA LEU A 106 -3.46 -7.54 -2.62
C LEU A 106 -2.14 -6.80 -2.79
N VAL A 107 -2.22 -5.60 -3.35
CA VAL A 107 -1.05 -4.77 -3.69
C VAL A 107 -1.31 -3.32 -3.30
N VAL A 108 -0.25 -2.64 -2.87
CA VAL A 108 -0.24 -1.18 -2.73
C VAL A 108 0.34 -0.61 -4.02
N SER A 109 -0.36 0.35 -4.63
CA SER A 109 0.15 0.97 -5.85
C SER A 109 1.48 1.68 -5.63
N SER A 110 2.33 1.65 -6.66
CA SER A 110 3.61 2.35 -6.71
C SER A 110 3.50 3.56 -7.62
N LEU A 111 4.00 4.72 -7.19
CA LEU A 111 4.02 5.93 -8.03
C LEU A 111 5.03 5.73 -9.17
N LEU A 112 4.57 5.79 -10.42
CA LEU A 112 5.43 5.80 -11.60
C LEU A 112 6.05 7.19 -11.84
N GLY A 113 5.27 8.23 -11.57
CA GLY A 113 5.68 9.61 -11.72
C GLY A 113 4.55 10.57 -11.45
N ARG A 114 4.92 11.83 -11.16
CA ARG A 114 3.97 12.94 -11.03
C ARG A 114 4.58 14.19 -11.67
N ARG A 115 3.91 14.75 -12.67
CA ARG A 115 4.40 15.95 -13.38
C ARG A 115 3.27 16.69 -14.09
N GLU A 116 3.55 17.93 -14.47
CA GLU A 116 2.67 18.71 -15.34
C GLU A 116 2.71 18.15 -16.77
N VAL A 117 1.54 17.93 -17.37
CA VAL A 117 1.36 17.48 -18.75
C VAL A 117 0.25 18.27 -19.42
N ASN A 118 0.30 18.38 -20.74
CA ASN A 118 -0.77 18.95 -21.54
C ASN A 118 -1.55 17.83 -22.23
N LEU A 119 -2.77 17.57 -21.79
CA LEU A 119 -3.62 16.52 -22.35
C LEU A 119 -4.07 16.90 -23.76
N GLN A 120 -4.01 15.96 -24.68
CA GLN A 120 -4.49 16.14 -26.05
C GLN A 120 -5.93 15.62 -26.20
N PRO A 121 -6.72 16.13 -27.14
CA PRO A 121 -6.44 17.26 -28.04
C PRO A 121 -6.74 18.65 -27.44
N SER A 122 -7.27 18.72 -26.21
CA SER A 122 -7.73 19.98 -25.60
C SER A 122 -6.59 20.95 -25.24
N GLY A 123 -5.37 20.45 -25.05
CA GLY A 123 -4.25 21.21 -24.53
C GLY A 123 -4.37 21.54 -23.04
N THR A 124 -5.24 20.85 -22.30
CA THR A 124 -5.48 21.13 -20.88
C THR A 124 -4.25 20.79 -20.04
N ALA A 125 -3.74 21.76 -19.28
CA ALA A 125 -2.61 21.57 -18.37
C ALA A 125 -3.06 20.89 -17.07
N VAL A 126 -2.48 19.74 -16.77
CA VAL A 126 -2.86 18.88 -15.63
C VAL A 126 -1.61 18.46 -14.86
N ILE A 127 -1.66 18.50 -13.53
CA ILE A 127 -0.68 17.78 -12.70
C ILE A 127 -1.11 16.31 -12.65
N LEU A 128 -0.48 15.48 -13.47
CA LEU A 128 -0.81 14.06 -13.62
C LEU A 128 0.12 13.21 -12.75
N GLY A 129 -0.46 12.42 -11.85
CA GLY A 129 0.17 11.31 -11.15
C GLY A 129 -0.32 9.97 -11.70
N ILE A 130 0.59 9.04 -11.95
CA ILE A 130 0.26 7.69 -12.39
C ILE A 130 0.80 6.68 -11.38
N TYR A 131 -0.06 5.81 -10.90
CA TYR A 131 0.26 4.76 -9.95
C TYR A 131 0.02 3.39 -10.57
N ARG A 132 0.91 2.43 -10.33
CA ARG A 132 0.87 1.07 -10.86
C ARG A 132 0.53 0.08 -9.76
N TRP A 133 -0.57 -0.66 -9.92
CA TRP A 133 -0.89 -1.84 -9.11
C TRP A 133 -0.24 -3.10 -9.69
N ASP A 134 -0.25 -3.22 -11.02
CA ASP A 134 0.29 -4.38 -11.74
C ASP A 134 0.70 -3.97 -13.17
N GLN A 135 1.22 -4.91 -13.97
CA GLN A 135 1.66 -4.69 -15.35
C GLN A 135 0.57 -4.05 -16.25
N ARG A 136 -0.71 -4.32 -15.95
CA ARG A 136 -1.87 -3.88 -16.74
C ARG A 136 -2.93 -3.12 -15.94
N ARG A 137 -2.62 -2.71 -14.70
CA ARG A 137 -3.56 -2.01 -13.83
C ARG A 137 -2.94 -0.74 -13.27
N PHE A 138 -3.55 0.39 -13.59
CA PHE A 138 -3.05 1.71 -13.25
C PHE A 138 -4.14 2.58 -12.65
N PHE A 139 -3.76 3.42 -11.70
CA PHE A 139 -4.55 4.55 -11.27
C PHE A 139 -3.92 5.82 -11.84
N LEU A 140 -4.73 6.66 -12.47
CA LEU A 140 -4.30 7.93 -13.01
C LEU A 140 -5.10 9.02 -12.31
N SER A 141 -4.41 9.94 -11.66
CA SER A 141 -5.02 11.06 -10.96
C SER A 141 -4.44 12.37 -11.48
N GLY A 142 -5.31 13.22 -11.95
CA GLY A 142 -5.01 14.52 -12.52
C GLY A 142 -5.62 15.64 -11.67
N LEU A 143 -4.91 16.77 -11.59
CA LEU A 143 -5.48 18.04 -11.16
C LEU A 143 -5.41 19.02 -12.33
N ASP A 144 -6.57 19.39 -12.88
CA ASP A 144 -6.66 20.43 -13.89
C ASP A 144 -6.26 21.78 -13.27
N LEU A 145 -5.21 22.39 -13.81
CA LEU A 145 -4.68 23.64 -13.27
C LEU A 145 -5.61 24.84 -13.50
N ALA A 146 -6.45 24.81 -14.53
CA ALA A 146 -7.38 25.88 -14.84
C ALA A 146 -8.64 25.82 -13.96
N SER A 147 -9.27 24.65 -13.89
CA SER A 147 -10.54 24.46 -13.17
C SER A 147 -10.36 24.03 -11.71
N GLN A 148 -9.17 23.56 -11.33
CA GLN A 148 -8.87 22.90 -10.05
C GLN A 148 -9.72 21.63 -9.83
N LEU A 149 -10.26 21.05 -10.90
CA LEU A 149 -10.99 19.79 -10.83
C LEU A 149 -10.03 18.61 -10.75
N LEU A 150 -10.40 17.64 -9.91
CA LEU A 150 -9.74 16.34 -9.86
C LEU A 150 -10.29 15.46 -10.96
N LEU A 151 -9.39 14.76 -11.63
CA LEU A 151 -9.66 13.92 -12.77
C LEU A 151 -9.07 12.54 -12.49
N ASP A 152 -9.91 11.54 -12.28
CA ASP A 152 -9.44 10.20 -11.93
C ASP A 152 -9.82 9.17 -13.01
N LEU A 153 -8.92 8.23 -13.26
CA LEU A 153 -9.15 7.07 -14.14
C LEU A 153 -8.48 5.83 -13.55
N VAL A 154 -9.26 4.76 -13.48
CA VAL A 154 -8.76 3.41 -13.19
C VAL A 154 -8.65 2.66 -14.51
N ALA A 155 -7.42 2.46 -15.00
CA ALA A 155 -7.15 1.65 -16.17
C ALA A 155 -6.96 0.19 -15.75
N LYS A 156 -7.83 -0.69 -16.25
CA LYS A 156 -7.78 -2.15 -16.08
C LYS A 156 -7.45 -2.82 -17.41
N GLU A 157 -7.15 -4.11 -17.36
CA GLU A 157 -6.77 -4.91 -18.52
C GLU A 157 -7.79 -4.87 -19.67
N ASP A 158 -9.08 -4.71 -19.38
CA ASP A 158 -10.16 -4.61 -20.36
C ASP A 158 -10.29 -3.22 -20.99
N THR A 159 -9.81 -2.17 -20.31
CA THR A 159 -9.75 -0.80 -20.81
C THR A 159 -8.48 -0.50 -21.60
N ILE A 160 -7.48 -1.38 -21.56
CA ILE A 160 -6.21 -1.21 -22.26
C ILE A 160 -6.32 -1.93 -23.61
N SER A 161 -6.28 -1.17 -24.69
CA SER A 161 -6.26 -1.71 -26.04
C SER A 161 -5.04 -2.59 -26.29
N ALA A 162 -5.13 -3.52 -27.25
CA ALA A 162 -3.99 -4.40 -27.58
C ALA A 162 -2.75 -3.61 -28.04
N GLU A 163 -2.94 -2.50 -28.74
CA GLU A 163 -1.86 -1.63 -29.20
C GLU A 163 -1.18 -0.91 -28.03
N LEU A 164 -1.95 -0.26 -27.17
CA LEU A 164 -1.42 0.36 -25.95
C LEU A 164 -0.76 -0.68 -25.05
N GLY A 165 -1.34 -1.88 -25.00
CA GLY A 165 -0.79 -3.02 -24.31
C GLY A 165 0.63 -3.36 -24.78
N ALA A 166 0.83 -3.45 -26.10
CA ALA A 166 2.17 -3.71 -26.66
C ALA A 166 3.17 -2.58 -26.36
N GLN A 167 2.73 -1.33 -26.35
CA GLN A 167 3.58 -0.17 -26.01
C GLN A 167 4.01 -0.19 -24.55
N ILE A 168 3.09 -0.50 -23.62
CA ILE A 168 3.38 -0.68 -22.19
C ILE A 168 4.43 -1.78 -21.99
N ASP A 169 4.29 -2.92 -22.66
CA ASP A 169 5.24 -4.05 -22.53
C ASP A 169 6.63 -3.73 -23.08
N ALA A 170 6.71 -2.82 -24.06
CA ALA A 170 7.97 -2.38 -24.65
C ALA A 170 8.73 -1.35 -23.80
N CYS A 171 8.11 -0.81 -22.75
CA CYS A 171 8.74 0.20 -21.89
C CYS A 171 9.84 -0.41 -21.02
N SER A 172 11.03 0.22 -21.03
CA SER A 172 12.20 -0.24 -20.24
C SER A 172 12.28 0.35 -18.83
N GLY A 173 11.33 1.18 -18.42
CA GLY A 173 11.30 1.78 -17.09
C GLY A 173 10.11 2.70 -16.84
N ASP A 174 9.95 3.13 -15.59
CA ASP A 174 8.77 3.85 -15.12
C ASP A 174 8.58 5.22 -15.80
N SER A 175 9.67 5.92 -16.16
CA SER A 175 9.58 7.18 -16.91
C SER A 175 9.01 6.99 -18.31
N ALA A 176 9.51 5.97 -19.05
CA ALA A 176 9.02 5.68 -20.39
C ALA A 176 7.56 5.19 -20.35
N LEU A 177 7.23 4.37 -19.35
CA LEU A 177 5.85 3.93 -19.11
C LEU A 177 4.92 5.10 -18.80
N PHE A 178 5.37 6.05 -17.97
CA PHE A 178 4.63 7.27 -17.70
C PHE A 178 4.38 8.05 -18.99
N ASP A 179 5.41 8.24 -19.83
CA ASP A 179 5.30 8.97 -21.10
C ASP A 179 4.26 8.34 -22.02
N VAL A 180 4.29 7.01 -22.18
CA VAL A 180 3.33 6.25 -22.98
C VAL A 180 1.91 6.44 -22.46
N LEU A 181 1.69 6.19 -21.16
CA LEU A 181 0.36 6.32 -20.56
C LEU A 181 -0.16 7.76 -20.66
N ALA A 182 0.66 8.76 -20.36
CA ALA A 182 0.27 10.16 -20.44
C ALA A 182 -0.07 10.60 -21.88
N ALA A 183 0.69 10.12 -22.88
CA ALA A 183 0.41 10.41 -24.29
C ALA A 183 -0.88 9.75 -24.80
N SER A 184 -1.31 8.66 -24.16
CA SER A 184 -2.58 7.98 -24.47
C SER A 184 -3.78 8.62 -23.77
N LEU A 185 -3.61 9.57 -22.86
CA LEU A 185 -4.75 10.16 -22.15
C LEU A 185 -5.40 11.29 -22.94
N SER A 186 -6.72 11.33 -22.84
CA SER A 186 -7.55 12.44 -23.26
C SER A 186 -8.59 12.78 -22.20
N LEU A 187 -9.16 13.98 -22.29
CA LEU A 187 -10.33 14.36 -21.51
C LEU A 187 -11.60 14.02 -22.30
N GLU A 188 -12.62 13.52 -21.60
CA GLU A 188 -13.96 13.43 -22.19
C GLU A 188 -14.49 14.80 -22.59
N ALA A 189 -15.50 14.81 -23.46
CA ALA A 189 -16.06 16.05 -24.01
C ALA A 189 -16.65 16.98 -22.94
N ASP A 190 -17.02 16.46 -21.77
CA ASP A 190 -17.49 17.26 -20.64
C ASP A 190 -16.36 17.83 -19.76
N GLY A 191 -15.10 17.42 -20.01
CA GLY A 191 -13.92 17.87 -19.30
C GLY A 191 -13.79 17.34 -17.87
N THR A 192 -14.61 16.36 -17.46
CA THR A 192 -14.67 15.89 -16.06
C THR A 192 -13.95 14.58 -15.82
N GLN A 193 -13.66 13.81 -16.88
CA GLN A 193 -13.10 12.48 -16.76
C GLN A 193 -11.93 12.24 -17.73
N LEU A 194 -10.91 11.52 -17.25
CA LEU A 194 -9.82 11.01 -18.07
C LEU A 194 -10.25 9.73 -18.80
N THR A 195 -9.81 9.58 -20.03
CA THR A 195 -9.98 8.35 -20.83
C THR A 195 -8.69 7.98 -21.54
N LEU A 196 -8.52 6.69 -21.82
CA LEU A 196 -7.44 6.20 -22.67
C LEU A 196 -7.88 6.18 -24.13
N SER A 197 -7.05 6.77 -24.98
CA SER A 197 -7.22 6.80 -26.43
C SER A 197 -7.07 5.39 -26.99
N GLY A 198 -8.06 4.93 -27.77
CA GLY A 198 -8.04 3.60 -28.39
C GLY A 198 -8.63 2.48 -27.55
N ALA A 199 -9.20 2.79 -26.37
CA ALA A 199 -10.12 1.92 -25.65
C ALA A 199 -11.48 1.83 -26.36
#